data_AF-A0A060ZL03-F1
#
_entry.id   AF-A0A060ZL03-F1
#
_cell.length_a   1.000
_cell.length_b   1.000
_cell.length_c   1.000
_cell.angle_alpha   90.00
_cell.angle_beta   90.00
_cell.angle_gamma   90.00
#
_symmetry.space_group_name_H-M   'P 1'
#
loop_
_entity.id
_entity.type
_entity.pdbx_description
1 polymer ?
#
loop_
_entity_poly.entity_id
_entity_poly.type
_entity_poly.pdbx_seq_one_letter_code
_entity_poly.pdbx_strand_id
1 'polypeptide(L)' 'MACNCGGTAAQWPPQPVVVYELTLPDGTVRRYVTHQEADAANKRAGSTGVISAVTQ' A
#
# COMPACT_ATOMS: atom_id res chain seq x y z
N MET A 1 -15.17 15.31 35.49
CA MET A 1 -13.86 15.20 34.82
C MET A 1 -13.69 13.77 34.38
N ALA A 2 -13.55 13.51 33.07
CA ALA A 2 -13.47 12.18 32.51
C ALA A 2 -12.06 11.93 31.97
N CYS A 3 -11.27 11.13 32.68
CA CYS A 3 -10.18 10.38 32.08
C CYS A 3 -10.79 9.08 31.55
N ASN A 4 -10.93 8.96 30.23
CA ASN A 4 -11.32 7.71 29.58
C ASN A 4 -10.18 7.29 28.63
N CYS A 5 -9.10 6.79 29.22
CA CYS A 5 -8.06 6.06 28.51
C CYS A 5 -8.59 4.65 28.22
N GLY A 6 -9.31 4.46 27.12
CA GLY A 6 -9.72 3.13 26.69
C GLY A 6 -10.98 3.11 25.83
N GLY A 7 -10.81 2.78 24.55
CA GLY A 7 -11.87 2.14 23.79
C GLY A 7 -12.44 2.96 22.63
N THR A 8 -12.23 2.41 21.44
CA THR A 8 -13.02 2.65 20.22
C THR A 8 -12.57 3.77 19.26
N ALA A 9 -11.31 3.71 18.82
CA ALA A 9 -11.00 4.03 17.40
C ALA A 9 -11.58 2.96 16.42
N ALA A 10 -12.36 2.00 16.93
CA ALA A 10 -13.04 0.94 16.19
C ALA A 10 -14.35 1.39 15.52
N GLN A 11 -14.69 2.68 15.57
CA GLN A 11 -15.92 3.24 14.98
C GLN A 11 -15.70 3.89 13.61
N TRP A 12 -14.45 3.96 13.14
CA TRP A 12 -14.20 4.27 11.74
C TRP A 12 -14.19 2.95 10.98
N PRO A 13 -14.94 2.82 9.87
CA PRO A 13 -14.74 1.67 8.99
C PRO A 13 -13.25 1.55 8.70
N PRO A 14 -12.69 0.32 8.60
CA PRO A 14 -11.31 0.16 8.15
C PRO A 14 -11.18 0.97 6.87
N GLN A 15 -10.39 2.04 6.92
CA GLN A 15 -10.23 2.89 5.75
C GLN A 15 -9.60 1.99 4.69
N PRO A 16 -10.17 1.88 3.49
CA PRO A 16 -9.63 1.00 2.46
C PRO A 16 -8.18 1.42 2.22
N VAL A 17 -7.25 0.51 2.52
CA VAL A 17 -5.83 0.81 2.39
C VAL A 17 -5.48 0.56 0.93
N VAL A 18 -5.18 1.62 0.20
CA VAL A 18 -4.68 1.49 -1.17
C VAL A 18 -3.21 1.09 -1.10
N VAL A 19 -2.90 -0.10 -1.60
CA VAL A 19 -1.54 -0.62 -1.72
C VAL A 19 -1.21 -0.76 -3.20
N TYR A 20 -0.02 -0.35 -3.60
CA TYR A 20 0.47 -0.44 -4.97
C TYR A 20 1.36 -1.67 -5.11
N GLU A 21 0.91 -2.66 -5.87
CA GLU A 21 1.68 -3.86 -6.21
C GLU A 21 2.46 -3.66 -7.49
N LEU A 22 3.79 -3.73 -7.40
CA LEU A 22 4.69 -3.84 -8.53
C LEU A 22 4.95 -5.32 -8.81
N THR A 23 4.43 -5.81 -9.93
CA THR A 23 4.72 -7.15 -10.45
C THR A 23 5.83 -7.05 -11.48
N LEU A 24 6.97 -7.66 -11.18
CA LEU A 24 8.12 -7.75 -12.07
C LEU A 24 7.97 -8.95 -13.03
N PRO A 25 8.63 -8.92 -14.20
CA PRO A 25 8.53 -9.99 -15.21
C PRO A 25 9.14 -11.33 -14.76
N ASP A 26 9.93 -11.34 -13.69
CA ASP A 26 10.44 -12.54 -13.02
C ASP A 26 9.40 -13.20 -12.10
N GLY A 27 8.20 -12.62 -11.97
CA GLY A 27 7.15 -13.06 -11.06
C GLY A 27 7.26 -12.50 -9.64
N THR A 28 8.26 -11.67 -9.36
CA THR A 28 8.43 -11.03 -8.05
C THR A 28 7.37 -9.94 -7.88
N VAL A 29 6.57 -10.04 -6.82
CA VAL A 29 5.56 -9.03 -6.45
C VAL A 29 6.06 -8.22 -5.26
N ARG A 30 6.01 -6.90 -5.37
CA ARG A 30 6.42 -5.97 -4.30
C ARG A 30 5.29 -4.99 -3.99
N ARG A 31 4.89 -4.90 -2.73
CA ARG A 31 3.83 -4.00 -2.25
C ARG A 31 4.40 -2.70 -1.73
N TYR A 32 3.79 -1.59 -2.10
CA TYR A 32 4.15 -0.24 -1.67
C TYR A 32 2.93 0.50 -1.16
N VAL A 33 3.14 1.40 -0.21
CA VAL A 33 2.05 2.22 0.33
C VAL A 33 1.70 3.34 -0.65
N THR A 34 2.65 3.76 -1.49
CA THR A 34 2.46 4.86 -2.43
C THR A 34 2.81 4.48 -3.87
N HIS A 35 2.13 5.13 -4.83
CA HIS A 35 2.41 4.97 -6.25
C HIS A 35 3.84 5.40 -6.60
N GLN A 36 4.34 6.47 -5.98
CA GLN A 36 5.70 6.97 -6.23
C GLN A 36 6.78 5.96 -5.82
N GLU A 37 6.59 5.25 -4.71
CA GLU A 37 7.52 4.20 -4.30
C GLU A 37 7.50 3.03 -5.30
N ALA A 38 6.31 2.63 -5.77
CA ALA A 38 6.17 1.59 -6.78
C ALA A 38 6.82 1.99 -8.12
N ASP A 39 6.63 3.24 -8.57
CA ASP A 39 7.24 3.79 -9.78
C ASP A 39 8.77 3.90 -9.66
N ALA A 40 9.27 4.41 -8.53
CA ALA A 40 10.71 4.48 -8.28
C ALA A 40 11.35 3.08 -8.26
N ALA A 41 10.67 2.09 -7.69
CA ALA A 41 11.11 0.71 -7.72
C ALA A 41 11.06 0.10 -9.14
N ASN A 42 10.01 0.41 -9.91
CA ASN A 42 9.90 -0.02 -11.30
C ASN A 42 11.04 0.54 -12.13
N LYS A 43 11.34 1.84 -12.01
CA LYS A 43 12.46 2.50 -12.68
C LYS A 43 13.81 1.86 -12.33
N ARG A 44 14.04 1.53 -11.05
CA ARG A 44 15.25 0.80 -10.62
C ARG A 44 15.33 -0.61 -11.23
N ALA A 45 14.19 -1.23 -11.49
CA ALA A 45 14.08 -2.54 -12.14
C ALA A 45 14.05 -2.46 -13.69
N GLY A 46 14.32 -1.28 -14.27
CA GLY A 46 14.36 -1.09 -15.73
C GLY A 46 13.01 -0.79 -16.37
N SER A 47 12.00 -0.40 -15.59
CA SER A 47 10.64 -0.07 -16.04
C SER A 47 9.92 -1.22 -16.76
N THR A 48 10.24 -2.45 -16.37
CA THR A 48 9.69 -3.68 -16.96
C THR A 48 8.52 -4.26 -16.18
N GLY A 49 8.26 -3.74 -14.97
CA GLY A 49 7.18 -4.19 -14.10
C GLY A 49 5.88 -3.45 -14.33
N VAL A 50 4.80 -4.07 -13.90
CA VAL A 50 3.43 -3.53 -13.93
C VAL A 50 3.05 -3.09 -12.52
N ILE A 51 2.55 -1.85 -12.38
CA ILE A 51 2.08 -1.31 -11.11
C ILE A 51 0.55 -1.39 -11.09
N SER A 52 0.00 -2.07 -10.10
CA SER A 52 -1.44 -2.24 -9.88
C SER A 52 -1.84 -1.65 -8.54
N ALA A 53 -2.90 -0.86 -8.49
CA ALA A 53 -3.46 -0.36 -7.23
C ALA A 53 -4.48 -1.38 -6.70
N VAL A 54 -4.26 -1.86 -5.48
CA VAL A 54 -5.09 -2.85 -4.79
C VAL A 54 -5.60 -2.22 -3.50
N THR A 55 -6.92 -2.06 -3.40
CA THR A 55 -7.58 -1.71 -2.13
C THR A 55 -7.73 -2.96 -1.27
N GLN A 56 -7.22 -2.91 -0.04
CA GLN A 56 -7.41 -3.93 1.00
C GLN A 56 -8.48 -3.55 2.01
#